data_AF-A0A914XUQ9-F1
#
_entry.id   AF-A0A914XUQ9-F1
#
_cell.length_a   1.000
_cell.length_b   1.000
_cell.length_c   1.000
_cell.angle_alpha   90.00
_cell.angle_beta   90.00
_cell.angle_gamma   90.00
#
_symmetry.space_group_name_H-M   'P 1'
#
loop_
_entity.id
_entity.type
_entity.pdbx_description
1 polymer ?
#
loop_
_entity_poly.entity_id
_entity_poly.type
_entity_poly.pdbx_seq_one_letter_code
_entity_poly.pdbx_strand_id
1 'polypeptide(L)'
;MSLYMLNCEKKRITTSLIQNFRPWKIVILVLIGFIGGIFTSFAGSGVDICVFSAVTFLFRVSEKTATPTTVAVMALTSQFSFFYRGLVVADFDSLAFEYFKVCVPVVVFFAPFGSFLGSHFHRITLAWLVCILEIFAMIGFLATLPPWSLLLAAVLIMFFGFILFSLLADFGNRLIQKEAEQNNISKAILLENC
;
A
#
# COMPACT_ATOMS: atom_id res chain seq x y z
N MET A 1 10.87 -3.98 -3.57
CA MET A 1 12.13 -3.21 -3.40
C MET A 1 12.30 -2.52 -2.04
N SER A 2 11.31 -1.76 -1.54
CA SER A 2 11.42 -0.95 -0.32
C SER A 2 11.68 -1.74 0.98
N LEU A 3 11.12 -2.95 1.09
CA LEU A 3 11.26 -3.80 2.28
C LEU A 3 12.66 -4.43 2.43
N TYR A 4 13.30 -4.82 1.32
CA TYR A 4 14.69 -5.28 1.34
C TYR A 4 15.63 -4.15 1.79
N MET A 5 15.34 -2.92 1.34
CA MET A 5 16.10 -1.73 1.71
C MET A 5 15.93 -1.35 3.20
N LEU A 6 14.78 -1.66 3.81
CA LEU A 6 14.56 -1.51 5.26
C LEU A 6 15.21 -2.63 6.11
N ASN A 7 15.52 -3.80 5.54
CA ASN A 7 16.19 -4.90 6.26
C ASN A 7 17.67 -4.59 6.58
N CYS A 8 18.26 -3.56 5.97
CA CYS A 8 19.57 -3.04 6.34
C CYS A 8 19.56 -2.19 7.62
N GLU A 9 18.43 -1.60 8.02
CA GLU A 9 18.31 -0.71 9.18
C GLU A 9 17.94 -1.51 10.45
N LYS A 10 18.95 -2.19 11.02
CA LYS A 10 18.84 -3.19 12.09
C LYS A 10 18.39 -2.66 13.47
N LYS A 11 17.98 -1.41 13.62
CA LYS A 11 17.56 -0.83 14.92
C LYS A 11 16.48 0.24 14.76
N ARG A 12 15.20 -0.12 14.64
CA ARG A 12 14.13 0.75 15.18
C ARG A 12 13.06 -0.04 15.91
N ILE A 13 12.73 0.49 17.08
CA ILE A 13 11.76 0.00 18.06
C ILE A 13 10.39 0.21 17.42
N THR A 14 9.76 -0.87 16.95
CA THR A 14 8.44 -0.85 16.32
C THR A 14 7.37 -0.85 17.41
N THR A 15 6.76 0.29 17.65
CA THR A 15 5.61 0.42 18.54
C THR A 15 4.39 -0.26 17.91
N SER A 16 3.70 -1.08 18.70
CA SER A 16 2.57 -1.95 18.30
C SER A 16 1.23 -1.21 18.12
N LEU A 17 1.20 0.11 18.24
CA LEU A 17 -0.03 0.89 18.30
C LEU A 17 0.17 2.32 17.78
N ILE A 18 -0.81 2.80 17.01
CA ILE A 18 -0.92 4.20 16.57
C ILE A 18 -1.17 5.05 17.81
N GLN A 19 -0.11 5.49 18.49
CA GLN A 19 -0.22 6.56 19.46
C GLN A 19 -0.24 7.89 18.70
N ASN A 20 -1.32 8.67 18.89
CA ASN A 20 -1.68 9.95 18.26
C ASN A 20 -2.29 9.88 16.84
N PHE A 21 -3.59 9.58 16.79
CA PHE A 21 -4.48 9.96 15.69
C PHE A 21 -4.66 11.48 15.64
N ARG A 22 -3.67 12.19 15.08
CA ARG A 22 -3.84 13.61 14.75
C ARG A 22 -4.61 13.74 13.44
N PRO A 23 -5.63 14.62 13.34
CA PRO A 23 -6.42 14.80 12.12
C PRO A 23 -5.57 15.21 10.90
N TRP A 24 -4.43 15.85 11.13
CA TRP A 24 -3.48 16.19 10.06
C TRP A 24 -2.89 14.96 9.34
N LYS A 25 -2.69 13.84 10.05
CA LYS A 25 -2.24 12.58 9.42
C LYS A 25 -3.31 11.98 8.50
N ILE A 26 -4.59 12.16 8.85
CA ILE A 26 -5.73 11.74 8.02
C ILE A 26 -5.81 12.57 6.74
N VAL A 27 -5.63 13.89 6.83
CA VAL A 27 -5.60 14.78 5.65
C VAL A 27 -4.50 14.38 4.68
N ILE A 28 -3.30 14.08 5.19
CA ILE A 28 -2.18 13.60 4.36
C ILE A 28 -2.52 12.26 3.71
N LEU A 29 -3.12 11.33 4.45
CA LEU A 29 -3.54 10.03 3.92
C LEU A 29 -4.58 10.17 2.80
N VAL A 30 -5.54 11.10 2.95
CA VAL A 30 -6.55 11.41 1.93
C VAL A 30 -5.91 12.02 0.69
N LEU A 31 -4.95 12.94 0.84
CA LEU A 31 -4.22 13.51 -0.30
C LEU A 31 -3.42 12.45 -1.06
N ILE A 32 -2.73 11.56 -0.35
CA ILE A 32 -2.00 10.44 -0.95
C ILE A 32 -2.97 9.47 -1.65
N GLY A 33 -4.11 9.18 -1.03
CA GLY A 33 -5.15 8.35 -1.64
C GLY A 33 -5.74 8.98 -2.91
N PHE A 34 -5.95 10.29 -2.91
CA PHE A 34 -6.42 11.04 -4.08
C PHE A 34 -5.41 10.97 -5.24
N ILE A 35 -4.14 11.22 -4.93
CA ILE A 35 -3.04 11.10 -5.90
C ILE A 35 -2.96 9.66 -6.42
N GLY A 36 -3.01 8.66 -5.53
CA GLY A 36 -3.06 7.23 -5.89
C GLY A 36 -4.26 6.85 -6.77
N GLY A 37 -5.41 7.51 -6.58
CA GLY A 37 -6.59 7.36 -7.43
C GLY A 37 -6.33 7.80 -8.87
N ILE A 38 -5.62 8.90 -9.09
CA ILE A 38 -5.20 9.33 -10.43
C ILE A 38 -4.32 8.24 -11.07
N PHE A 39 -3.43 7.60 -10.30
CA PHE A 39 -2.62 6.48 -10.78
C PHE A 39 -3.41 5.21 -11.05
N THR A 40 -4.50 4.99 -10.34
CA THR A 40 -5.40 3.86 -10.58
C THR A 40 -6.01 3.94 -11.98
N SER A 41 -6.23 5.14 -12.54
CA SER A 41 -6.70 5.30 -13.92
C SER A 41 -5.68 4.86 -14.97
N PHE A 42 -4.37 4.94 -14.68
CA PHE A 42 -3.31 4.54 -15.60
C PHE A 42 -2.87 3.08 -15.42
N ALA A 43 -2.74 2.62 -14.16
CA ALA A 43 -2.17 1.32 -13.82
C ALA A 43 -3.20 0.30 -13.30
N GLY A 44 -4.46 0.69 -13.10
CA GLY A 44 -5.53 -0.16 -12.56
C GLY A 44 -5.53 -0.27 -11.03
N SER A 45 -4.38 -0.52 -10.39
CA SER A 45 -4.24 -0.78 -8.95
C SER A 45 -3.34 0.22 -8.20
N GLY A 46 -3.10 1.40 -8.78
CA GLY A 46 -2.17 2.40 -8.25
C GLY A 46 -2.52 2.89 -6.83
N VAL A 47 -3.82 3.03 -6.52
CA VAL A 47 -4.28 3.47 -5.20
C VAL A 47 -3.91 2.47 -4.10
N ASP A 48 -3.98 1.17 -4.40
CA ASP A 48 -3.74 0.10 -3.44
C ASP A 48 -2.27 0.05 -3.01
N ILE A 49 -1.36 0.21 -3.98
CA ILE A 49 0.09 0.29 -3.75
C ILE A 49 0.44 1.56 -2.98
N CYS A 50 -0.20 2.69 -3.29
CA CYS A 50 0.02 3.96 -2.60
C CYS A 50 -0.45 3.89 -1.13
N VAL A 51 -1.63 3.32 -0.87
CA VAL A 51 -2.16 3.14 0.49
C VAL A 51 -1.28 2.18 1.29
N PHE A 52 -0.84 1.06 0.70
CA PHE A 52 0.09 0.15 1.35
C PHE A 52 1.42 0.83 1.71
N SER A 53 1.98 1.59 0.78
CA SER A 53 3.22 2.33 0.97
C SER A 53 3.06 3.42 2.03
N ALA A 54 1.95 4.14 2.05
CA ALA A 54 1.65 5.15 3.06
C ALA A 54 1.51 4.52 4.45
N VAL A 55 0.79 3.41 4.61
CA VAL A 55 0.63 2.76 5.92
C VAL A 55 1.97 2.24 6.46
N THR A 56 2.80 1.64 5.59
CA THR A 56 4.10 1.08 5.97
C THR A 56 5.14 2.17 6.30
N PHE A 57 5.20 3.27 5.53
CA PHE A 57 6.13 4.38 5.79
C PHE A 57 5.65 5.39 6.84
N LEU A 58 4.40 5.87 6.72
CA LEU A 58 3.89 6.99 7.51
C LEU A 58 3.55 6.60 8.95
N PHE A 59 3.05 5.39 9.17
CA PHE A 59 2.69 4.93 10.51
C PHE A 59 3.70 3.96 11.11
N ARG A 60 4.71 3.53 10.34
CA ARG A 60 5.73 2.54 10.76
C ARG A 60 5.11 1.31 11.44
N VAL A 61 3.88 1.00 11.04
CA VAL A 61 3.15 -0.15 11.54
C VAL A 61 3.93 -1.38 11.09
N SER A 62 4.09 -2.33 12.00
CA SER A 62 4.75 -3.59 11.65
C SER A 62 4.09 -4.16 10.40
N GLU A 63 4.89 -4.60 9.43
CA GLU A 63 4.40 -5.18 8.17
C GLU A 63 3.35 -6.27 8.40
N LYS A 64 3.48 -7.00 9.53
CA LYS A 64 2.52 -8.01 9.99
C LYS A 64 1.09 -7.50 10.19
N THR A 65 0.93 -6.24 10.62
CA THR A 65 -0.38 -5.61 10.86
C THR A 65 -0.79 -4.66 9.74
N ALA A 66 0.17 -4.12 8.98
CA ALA A 66 -0.11 -3.28 7.82
C ALA A 66 -0.78 -4.08 6.68
N THR A 67 -0.23 -5.25 6.34
CA THR A 67 -0.72 -6.09 5.24
C THR A 67 -2.19 -6.52 5.37
N PRO A 68 -2.66 -7.08 6.51
CA PRO A 68 -4.08 -7.43 6.63
C PRO A 68 -5.00 -6.20 6.61
N THR A 69 -4.52 -5.07 7.15
CA THR A 69 -5.29 -3.81 7.13
C THR A 69 -5.46 -3.30 5.70
N THR A 70 -4.40 -3.31 4.89
CA THR A 70 -4.46 -2.82 3.51
C THR A 70 -5.26 -3.75 2.61
N VAL A 71 -5.17 -5.07 2.81
CA VAL A 71 -6.02 -6.04 2.10
C VAL A 71 -7.50 -5.81 2.42
N ALA A 72 -7.85 -5.51 3.68
CA ALA A 72 -9.22 -5.16 4.05
C ALA A 72 -9.68 -3.86 3.37
N VAL A 73 -8.82 -2.83 3.33
CA VAL A 73 -9.12 -1.59 2.60
C VAL A 73 -9.33 -1.85 1.10
N MET A 74 -8.47 -2.66 0.47
CA MET A 74 -8.59 -3.06 -0.94
C MET A 74 -9.89 -3.83 -1.23
N ALA A 75 -10.32 -4.70 -0.31
CA ALA A 75 -11.58 -5.41 -0.44
C ALA A 75 -12.78 -4.44 -0.39
N LEU A 76 -12.74 -3.44 0.49
CA LEU A 76 -13.79 -2.43 0.61
C LEU A 76 -13.83 -1.50 -0.61
N THR A 77 -12.69 -1.05 -1.13
CA THR A 77 -12.63 -0.19 -2.32
C THR A 77 -13.13 -0.90 -3.57
N SER A 78 -12.82 -2.19 -3.72
CA SER A 78 -13.35 -3.04 -4.79
C SER A 78 -14.87 -3.22 -4.68
N GLN A 79 -15.38 -3.52 -3.48
CA GLN A 79 -16.83 -3.67 -3.26
C GLN A 79 -17.59 -2.37 -3.56
N PHE A 80 -17.04 -1.23 -3.13
CA PHE A 80 -17.63 0.09 -3.41
C PHE A 80 -17.62 0.39 -4.92
N SER A 81 -16.53 0.07 -5.62
CA SER A 81 -16.44 0.26 -7.07
C SER A 81 -17.43 -0.61 -7.83
N PHE A 82 -17.61 -1.87 -7.41
CA PHE A 82 -18.60 -2.78 -7.98
C PHE A 82 -20.04 -2.26 -7.74
N PHE A 83 -20.33 -1.84 -6.51
CA PHE A 83 -21.64 -1.29 -6.14
C PHE A 83 -21.97 -0.01 -6.90
N TYR A 84 -21.00 0.90 -7.01
CA TYR A 84 -21.13 2.13 -7.79
C TYR A 84 -21.43 1.83 -9.26
N ARG A 85 -20.69 0.89 -9.88
CA ARG A 85 -20.91 0.50 -11.27
C ARG A 85 -22.27 -0.18 -11.46
N GLY A 86 -22.71 -0.98 -10.49
CA GLY A 86 -23.99 -1.67 -10.56
C GLY A 86 -25.21 -0.78 -10.39
N LEU A 87 -25.14 0.26 -9.56
CA LEU A 87 -26.27 1.16 -9.36
C LEU A 87 -26.28 2.36 -10.31
N VAL A 88 -25.12 2.90 -10.67
CA VAL A 88 -25.04 4.18 -11.40
C VAL A 88 -24.87 3.97 -12.91
N VAL A 89 -24.08 2.98 -13.31
CA VAL A 89 -23.76 2.74 -14.73
C VAL A 89 -24.72 1.72 -15.36
N ALA A 90 -25.33 0.83 -14.55
CA ALA A 90 -26.35 -0.14 -14.93
C ALA A 90 -26.02 -1.01 -16.17
N ASP A 91 -24.74 -1.14 -16.50
CA ASP A 91 -24.24 -1.89 -17.65
C ASP A 91 -23.15 -2.86 -17.19
N PHE A 92 -23.52 -4.14 -17.12
CA PHE A 92 -22.60 -5.22 -16.82
C PHE A 92 -22.44 -6.08 -18.06
N ASP A 93 -21.25 -6.04 -18.64
CA ASP A 93 -20.85 -7.05 -19.59
C ASP A 93 -20.94 -8.43 -18.93
N SER A 94 -21.61 -9.38 -19.58
CA SER A 94 -21.92 -10.68 -18.98
C SER A 94 -20.67 -11.45 -18.57
N LEU A 95 -19.56 -11.27 -19.31
CA LEU A 95 -18.26 -11.85 -19.01
C LEU A 95 -17.66 -11.28 -17.73
N ALA A 96 -17.76 -9.97 -17.51
CA ALA A 96 -17.22 -9.33 -16.30
C ALA A 96 -17.91 -9.86 -15.03
N PHE A 97 -19.22 -10.11 -15.09
CA PHE A 97 -19.97 -10.67 -13.97
C PHE A 97 -19.62 -12.15 -13.73
N GLU A 98 -19.35 -12.91 -14.78
CA GLU A 98 -18.93 -14.31 -14.68
C GLU A 98 -17.54 -14.45 -14.07
N TYR A 99 -16.58 -13.61 -14.49
CA TYR A 99 -15.26 -13.52 -13.85
C TYR A 99 -15.37 -13.11 -12.38
N PHE A 100 -16.21 -12.11 -12.07
CA PHE A 100 -16.43 -11.69 -10.69
C PHE A 100 -16.93 -12.84 -9.81
N LYS A 101 -17.91 -13.62 -10.28
CA LYS A 101 -18.43 -14.78 -9.54
C LYS A 101 -17.35 -15.82 -9.20
N VAL A 102 -16.40 -16.04 -10.11
CA VAL A 102 -15.29 -16.99 -9.88
C VAL A 102 -14.23 -16.38 -8.95
N CYS A 103 -14.00 -15.07 -9.02
CA CYS A 103 -13.03 -14.38 -8.16
C CYS A 103 -13.48 -14.28 -6.70
N VAL A 104 -14.78 -14.06 -6.42
CA VAL A 104 -15.30 -13.90 -5.05
C VAL A 104 -14.89 -15.03 -4.09
N PRO A 105 -15.12 -16.32 -4.38
CA PRO A 105 -14.76 -17.40 -3.46
C PRO A 105 -13.24 -17.51 -3.26
N VAL A 106 -12.45 -17.25 -4.31
CA VAL A 106 -10.98 -17.26 -4.23
C VAL A 106 -10.52 -16.17 -3.27
N VAL A 107 -11.00 -14.93 -3.43
CA VAL A 107 -10.61 -13.81 -2.56
C VAL A 107 -11.05 -14.03 -1.12
N VAL A 108 -12.28 -14.51 -0.89
CA VAL A 108 -12.80 -14.79 0.46
C VAL A 108 -11.98 -15.86 1.18
N PHE A 109 -11.41 -16.83 0.48
CA PHE A 109 -10.54 -17.85 1.07
C PHE A 109 -9.10 -17.33 1.28
N PHE A 110 -8.54 -16.64 0.28
CA PHE A 110 -7.16 -16.18 0.32
C PHE A 110 -6.93 -14.96 1.23
N ALA A 111 -7.92 -14.09 1.43
CA ALA A 111 -7.81 -12.95 2.34
C ALA A 111 -7.55 -13.36 3.81
N PRO A 112 -8.36 -14.24 4.45
CA PRO A 112 -8.09 -14.71 5.80
C PRO A 112 -6.83 -15.57 5.86
N PHE A 113 -6.54 -16.38 4.82
CA PHE A 113 -5.31 -17.16 4.76
C PHE A 113 -4.06 -16.27 4.73
N GLY A 114 -4.07 -15.20 3.92
CA GLY A 114 -3.00 -14.21 3.87
C GLY A 114 -2.82 -13.47 5.19
N SER A 115 -3.92 -13.09 5.85
CA SER A 115 -3.88 -12.49 7.19
C SER A 115 -3.32 -13.45 8.25
N PHE A 116 -3.67 -14.74 8.17
CA PHE A 116 -3.17 -15.77 9.08
C PHE A 116 -1.66 -15.99 8.89
N LEU A 117 -1.20 -16.09 7.64
CA LEU A 117 0.23 -16.13 7.29
C LEU A 117 0.96 -14.88 7.83
N GLY A 118 0.36 -13.70 7.67
CA GLY A 118 0.87 -12.42 8.18
C GLY A 118 1.11 -12.40 9.69
N SER A 119 0.20 -13.01 10.44
CA SER A 119 0.31 -13.08 11.90
C SER A 119 1.37 -14.08 12.38
N HIS A 120 1.55 -15.20 11.68
CA HIS A 120 2.45 -16.27 12.13
C HIS A 120 3.91 -16.06 11.73
N PHE A 121 4.17 -15.51 10.53
CA PHE A 121 5.54 -15.40 10.00
C PHE A 121 6.29 -14.16 10.49
N HIS A 122 7.62 -14.25 10.56
CA HIS A 122 8.49 -13.13 10.93
C HIS A 122 8.54 -12.07 9.81
N ARG A 123 8.76 -10.78 10.14
CA ARG A 123 8.73 -9.65 9.18
C ARG A 123 9.57 -9.87 7.91
N ILE A 124 10.72 -10.53 8.06
CA ILE A 124 11.63 -10.87 6.95
C ILE A 124 11.02 -11.88 5.98
N THR A 125 10.21 -12.82 6.47
CA THR A 125 9.54 -13.81 5.62
C THR A 125 8.47 -13.17 4.76
N LEU A 126 7.74 -12.17 5.27
CA LEU A 126 6.75 -11.43 4.50
C LEU A 126 7.38 -10.66 3.35
N ALA A 127 8.49 -9.97 3.62
CA ALA A 127 9.24 -9.28 2.57
C ALA A 127 9.72 -10.23 1.46
N TRP A 128 10.20 -11.43 1.82
CA TRP A 128 10.59 -12.45 0.85
C TRP A 128 9.40 -12.97 0.03
N LEU A 129 8.26 -13.21 0.68
CA LEU A 129 7.04 -13.68 0.02
C LEU A 129 6.57 -12.67 -1.03
N VAL A 130 6.47 -11.39 -0.66
CA VAL A 130 6.06 -10.32 -1.59
C VAL A 130 7.03 -10.21 -2.77
N CYS A 131 8.34 -10.32 -2.51
CA CYS A 131 9.35 -10.29 -3.57
C CYS A 131 9.18 -11.46 -4.55
N ILE A 132 8.93 -12.66 -4.05
CA ILE A 132 8.65 -13.84 -4.88
C ILE A 132 7.39 -13.63 -5.71
N LEU A 133 6.30 -13.15 -5.12
CA LEU A 133 5.06 -12.86 -5.87
C LEU A 133 5.26 -11.82 -6.98
N GLU A 134 6.06 -10.79 -6.71
CA GLU A 134 6.38 -9.76 -7.72
C GLU A 134 7.19 -10.35 -8.88
N ILE A 135 8.17 -11.22 -8.58
CA ILE A 135 8.92 -11.95 -9.61
C ILE A 135 8.00 -12.85 -10.43
N PHE A 136 7.09 -13.59 -9.78
CA PHE A 136 6.10 -14.42 -10.47
C PHE A 136 5.17 -13.60 -11.38
N ALA A 137 4.71 -12.43 -10.91
CA ALA A 137 3.91 -11.52 -11.72
C ALA A 137 4.70 -11.02 -12.94
N MET A 138 5.99 -10.69 -12.77
CA MET A 138 6.86 -10.27 -13.87
C MET A 138 7.07 -11.39 -14.89
N ILE A 139 7.30 -12.62 -14.43
CA ILE A 139 7.44 -13.81 -15.29
C ILE A 139 6.13 -14.08 -16.05
N GLY A 140 4.98 -13.99 -15.37
CA GLY A 140 3.67 -14.17 -16.01
C GLY A 140 3.39 -13.12 -17.08
N PHE A 141 3.73 -11.85 -16.81
CA PHE A 141 3.65 -10.79 -17.81
C PHE A 141 4.54 -11.07 -19.02
N LEU A 142 5.79 -11.50 -18.80
CA LEU A 142 6.72 -11.82 -19.87
C LEU A 142 6.29 -13.05 -20.68
N ALA A 143 5.72 -14.06 -20.03
CA ALA A 143 5.18 -15.26 -20.67
C ALA A 143 4.00 -14.98 -21.62
N THR A 144 3.31 -13.86 -21.42
CA THR A 144 2.20 -13.41 -22.29
C THR A 144 2.71 -12.84 -23.63
N LEU A 145 4.03 -12.73 -23.83
CA LEU A 145 4.68 -12.22 -25.06
C LEU A 145 4.05 -10.90 -25.56
N PRO A 146 4.02 -9.85 -24.72
CA PRO A 146 3.29 -8.62 -25.05
C PRO A 146 3.95 -7.88 -26.23
N PRO A 147 3.15 -7.17 -27.05
CA PRO A 147 3.68 -6.32 -28.11
C PRO A 147 4.52 -5.17 -27.53
N TRP A 148 5.46 -4.67 -28.32
CA TRP A 148 6.42 -3.63 -27.90
C TRP A 148 5.79 -2.37 -27.28
N SER A 149 4.59 -1.98 -27.70
CA SER A 149 3.86 -0.84 -27.13
C SER A 149 3.46 -1.05 -25.67
N LEU A 150 3.04 -2.26 -25.30
CA LEU A 150 2.70 -2.63 -23.93
C LEU A 150 3.94 -2.70 -23.04
N LEU A 151 5.06 -3.16 -23.59
CA LEU A 151 6.34 -3.16 -22.88
C LEU A 151 6.82 -1.73 -22.57
N LEU A 152 6.72 -0.82 -23.54
CA LEU A 152 7.08 0.59 -23.35
C LEU A 152 6.19 1.27 -22.30
N ALA A 153 4.88 1.01 -22.36
CA ALA A 153 3.93 1.51 -21.37
C ALA A 153 4.26 1.00 -19.96
N ALA A 154 4.59 -0.29 -19.80
CA ALA A 154 4.98 -0.87 -18.53
C ALA A 154 6.25 -0.22 -17.96
N VAL A 155 7.28 0.00 -18.79
CA VAL A 155 8.51 0.68 -18.38
C VAL A 155 8.24 2.13 -17.94
N LEU A 156 7.40 2.86 -18.68
CA LEU A 156 7.02 4.23 -18.33
C LEU A 156 6.26 4.28 -16.99
N ILE A 157 5.29 3.39 -16.79
CA ILE A 157 4.53 3.31 -15.54
C ILE A 157 5.45 2.93 -14.37
N MET A 158 6.40 2.01 -14.58
CA MET A 158 7.38 1.62 -13.56
C MET A 158 8.31 2.79 -13.19
N PHE A 159 8.82 3.52 -14.19
CA PHE A 159 9.66 4.70 -13.97
C PHE A 159 8.90 5.80 -13.23
N PHE A 160 7.67 6.06 -13.65
CA PHE A 160 6.79 7.02 -12.99
C PHE A 160 6.48 6.60 -11.55
N GLY A 161 6.15 5.32 -11.33
CA GLY A 161 5.88 4.75 -10.01
C GLY A 161 7.09 4.86 -9.08
N PHE A 162 8.31 4.65 -9.61
CA PHE A 162 9.55 4.83 -8.86
C PHE A 162 9.75 6.28 -8.41
N ILE A 163 9.48 7.26 -9.28
CA ILE A 163 9.53 8.69 -8.92
C ILE A 163 8.52 9.00 -7.82
N LEU A 164 7.28 8.55 -7.98
CA LEU A 164 6.22 8.80 -7.00
C LEU A 164 6.54 8.16 -5.64
N PHE A 165 7.02 6.91 -5.64
CA PHE A 165 7.41 6.22 -4.42
C PHE A 165 8.58 6.92 -3.72
N SER A 166 9.55 7.42 -4.49
CA SER A 166 10.67 8.22 -3.95
C SER A 166 10.17 9.51 -3.31
N LEU A 167 9.25 10.24 -3.96
CA LEU A 167 8.61 11.41 -3.38
C LEU A 167 7.85 11.06 -2.09
N LEU A 168 7.09 9.95 -2.09
CA LEU A 168 6.34 9.49 -0.93
C LEU A 168 7.28 9.16 0.25
N ALA A 169 8.42 8.52 -0.02
CA ALA A 169 9.44 8.21 0.98
C ALA A 169 10.07 9.50 1.55
N ASP A 170 10.35 10.48 0.70
CA ASP A 170 10.88 11.79 1.12
C ASP A 170 9.86 12.56 1.99
N PHE A 171 8.59 12.57 1.61
CA PHE A 171 7.52 13.15 2.42
C PHE A 171 7.38 12.43 3.77
N GLY A 172 7.45 11.10 3.78
CA GLY A 172 7.45 10.30 5.00
C GLY A 172 8.60 10.66 5.94
N ASN A 173 9.82 10.80 5.43
CA ASN A 173 10.99 11.20 6.23
C ASN A 173 10.86 12.62 6.80
N ARG A 174 10.38 13.57 5.99
CA ARG A 174 10.16 14.97 6.44
C ARG A 174 9.12 15.06 7.55
N LEU A 175 8.08 14.24 7.49
CA LEU A 175 7.05 14.15 8.54
C LEU A 175 7.63 13.63 9.86
N ILE A 176 8.46 12.58 9.79
CA ILE A 176 9.15 12.03 10.97
C ILE A 176 10.07 13.09 11.60
N GLN A 177 10.79 13.85 10.80
CA GLN A 177 11.69 14.89 11.29
C GLN A 177 10.92 16.02 12.00
N LYS A 178 9.79 16.47 11.42
CA LYS A 178 8.92 17.48 12.05
C LYS A 178 8.31 17.00 13.38
N GLU A 179 7.92 15.73 13.46
CA GLU A 179 7.35 15.15 14.69
C GLU A 179 8.42 14.99 15.79
N ALA A 180 9.67 14.67 15.42
CA ALA A 180 10.80 14.65 16.36
C ALA A 180 11.14 16.05 16.89
N GLU A 181 11.10 17.06 16.02
CA GLU A 181 11.39 18.46 16.37
C GLU A 181 10.32 19.03 17.33
N GLN A 182 9.02 18.78 17.08
CA GLN A 182 7.94 19.17 17.99
C GLN A 182 8.06 18.51 19.37
N ASN A 183 8.44 17.23 19.44
CA ASN A 183 8.65 16.54 20.71
C ASN A 183 9.84 17.10 21.50
N ASN A 184 10.93 17.49 20.82
CA ASN A 184 12.07 18.12 21.47
C ASN A 184 11.73 19.51 22.01
N ILE A 185 11.00 20.33 21.25
CA ILE A 185 10.54 21.66 21.69
C ILE A 185 9.62 21.52 22.92
N SER A 186 8.66 20.58 22.89
CA SER A 186 7.78 20.35 24.03
C SER A 186 8.54 19.90 25.28
N LYS A 187 9.60 19.09 25.14
CA LYS A 187 10.47 18.71 26.27
C LYS A 187 11.28 19.88 26.79
N ALA A 188 11.79 20.75 25.92
CA ALA A 188 12.54 21.94 26.31
C ALA A 188 11.67 22.91 27.14
N ILE A 189 10.42 23.16 26.73
CA ILE A 189 9.49 24.02 27.48
C ILE A 189 9.14 23.45 28.86
N LEU A 190 9.04 22.12 28.99
CA LEU A 190 8.81 21.49 30.30
C LEU A 190 10.03 21.55 31.23
N LEU A 191 11.25 21.56 30.67
CA LEU A 191 12.48 21.73 31.45
C LEU A 191 12.72 23.18 31.87
N GLU A 192 12.24 24.16 31.12
CA GLU A 192 12.34 25.59 31.48
C GLU A 192 11.33 26.02 32.56
N ASN A 193 10.25 25.26 32.73
CA ASN A 193 9.20 25.49 33.73
C ASN A 193 9.37 24.68 35.04
N CYS A 194 10.54 24.05 35.26
CA CYS A 194 10.86 23.23 36.44
C CYS A 194 12.11 23.83 37.12
#